data_AF-A0A6V7IS47-F1
#
_entry.id   AF-A0A6V7IS47-F1
#
_cell.length_a   1.000
_cell.length_b   1.000
_cell.length_c   1.000
_cell.angle_alpha   90.00
_cell.angle_beta   90.00
_cell.angle_gamma   90.00
#
_symmetry.space_group_name_H-M   'P 1'
#
loop_
_entity.id
_entity.type
_entity.pdbx_description
1 polymer ?
#
loop_
_entity_poly.entity_id
_entity_poly.type
_entity_poly.pdbx_seq_one_letter_code
_entity_poly.pdbx_strand_id
1 'polypeptide(L)'
;LINLLGHRILGTWKQVQSSGTQRATVDSRPAQVNFSTVAIVPVSEEVPLTAFTYELYHSLCAIGPCLRLTSEVVRKTLGASIMEPPNEYRLTSWLAQQEDQHRISLYQCDSTYSAWTQRCVRQADCILIVGLGDKPPTLGRTEREVERLAMRTQKELVLLHKEQSGQRPQNTVEWLNMRSWVSSHHHIQCPKRMFTRRSQYRINELYSKVLMSEPNVHSDFSRLARWLTGTSVGLVLGGGGARGAAHVGMLKAIIEAGIPIDMVGGVSIGSLMGALWCMEKNITTTTQKAREWSKVVFNLENKLMILLINPPLVLIKVRLLCFMFP
;
A
#
# COMPACT_ATOMS: atom_id res chain seq x y z
N LEU A 1 6.13 13.93 29.99
CA LEU A 1 6.43 12.62 29.36
C LEU A 1 6.21 12.64 27.84
N ILE A 2 5.06 13.11 27.35
CA ILE A 2 4.74 13.21 25.90
C ILE A 2 5.70 14.16 25.15
N ASN A 3 5.98 15.36 25.68
CA ASN A 3 6.94 16.30 25.06
C ASN A 3 8.39 15.79 25.03
N LEU A 4 8.79 14.97 26.01
CA LEU A 4 10.13 14.38 26.12
C LEU A 4 10.33 13.21 25.16
N LEU A 5 9.28 12.41 24.93
CA LEU A 5 9.27 11.34 23.94
C LEU A 5 9.20 11.90 22.51
N GLY A 6 8.40 12.95 22.29
CA GLY A 6 8.32 13.65 21.00
C GLY A 6 9.69 14.19 20.54
N HIS A 7 10.42 14.89 21.42
CA HIS A 7 11.75 15.41 21.07
C HIS A 7 12.80 14.33 20.79
N ARG A 8 12.79 13.20 21.52
CA ARG A 8 13.74 12.10 21.27
C ARG A 8 13.44 11.33 19.98
N ILE A 9 12.16 11.09 19.68
CA ILE A 9 11.73 10.40 18.44
C ILE A 9 11.96 11.29 17.22
N LEU A 10 11.64 12.59 17.30
CA LEU A 10 11.89 13.55 16.23
C LEU A 10 13.39 13.79 15.98
N GLY A 11 14.19 13.79 17.05
CA GLY A 11 15.65 13.90 16.95
C GLY A 11 16.29 12.71 16.24
N THR A 12 15.82 11.49 16.51
CA THR A 12 16.32 10.29 15.81
C THR A 12 15.85 10.24 14.37
N TRP A 13 14.62 10.65 14.06
CA TRP A 13 14.13 10.68 12.68
C TRP A 13 14.93 11.62 11.77
N LYS A 14 15.43 12.75 12.29
CA LYS A 14 16.35 13.64 11.56
C LYS A 14 17.76 13.06 11.40
N GLN A 15 18.16 12.09 12.23
CA GLN A 15 19.54 11.59 12.33
C GLN A 15 19.75 10.24 11.61
N VAL A 16 18.69 9.50 11.31
CA VAL A 16 18.74 8.19 10.60
C VAL A 16 19.13 8.31 9.11
N GLN A 17 19.36 9.53 8.59
CA GLN A 17 20.03 9.71 7.29
C GLN A 17 21.54 9.41 7.29
N SER A 18 22.14 9.04 8.43
CA SER A 18 23.56 8.68 8.47
C SER A 18 23.84 7.48 9.37
N SER A 19 24.57 6.51 8.79
CA SER A 19 25.22 5.33 9.38
C SER A 19 24.36 4.07 9.55
N GLY A 20 24.80 3.02 8.85
CA GLY A 20 24.28 1.66 8.97
C GLY A 20 25.03 0.85 10.02
N THR A 21 24.35 -0.17 10.56
CA THR A 21 24.98 -1.43 10.99
C THR A 21 23.88 -2.47 11.27
N GLN A 22 24.10 -3.68 10.76
CA GLN A 22 23.21 -4.83 10.83
C GLN A 22 23.24 -5.53 12.20
N ARG A 23 22.12 -6.17 12.59
CA ARG A 23 22.09 -7.43 13.35
C ARG A 23 20.76 -8.17 13.13
N ALA A 24 20.86 -9.47 12.86
CA ALA A 24 19.80 -10.46 12.54
C ALA A 24 19.15 -11.02 13.83
N THR A 25 18.02 -11.73 13.93
CA THR A 25 17.12 -12.55 13.07
C THR A 25 15.81 -12.80 13.85
N VAL A 26 14.62 -12.77 13.23
CA VAL A 26 13.52 -13.79 13.30
C VAL A 26 12.57 -13.52 12.11
N ASP A 27 12.30 -14.54 11.31
CA ASP A 27 11.48 -14.61 10.07
C ASP A 27 11.84 -13.64 8.92
N SER A 28 12.47 -14.23 7.92
CA SER A 28 12.97 -13.60 6.70
C SER A 28 11.84 -13.15 5.77
N ARG A 29 11.39 -11.90 5.92
CA ARG A 29 11.16 -11.07 4.73
C ARG A 29 12.52 -10.83 4.08
N PRO A 30 12.64 -10.84 2.74
CA PRO A 30 13.85 -10.36 2.10
C PRO A 30 14.11 -8.93 2.59
N ALA A 31 15.38 -8.59 2.80
CA ALA A 31 15.82 -7.26 3.18
C ALA A 31 14.96 -6.17 2.53
N GLN A 32 14.34 -5.31 3.36
CA GLN A 32 13.70 -4.03 3.02
C GLN A 32 13.49 -3.84 1.51
N VAL A 33 12.42 -4.43 0.97
CA VAL A 33 12.20 -4.47 -0.48
C VAL A 33 12.05 -3.04 -1.00
N ASN A 34 13.04 -2.60 -1.78
CA ASN A 34 13.07 -1.28 -2.39
C ASN A 34 13.05 -1.49 -3.90
N PHE A 35 11.87 -1.37 -4.48
CA PHE A 35 11.69 -1.52 -5.91
C PHE A 35 12.14 -0.27 -6.65
N SER A 36 12.87 -0.48 -7.73
CA SER A 36 13.34 0.52 -8.66
C SER A 36 12.43 0.65 -9.88
N THR A 37 11.80 -0.45 -10.32
CA THR A 37 11.04 -0.49 -11.58
C THR A 37 9.73 -1.26 -11.42
N VAL A 38 8.62 -0.52 -11.35
CA VAL A 38 7.30 -1.10 -11.10
C VAL A 38 6.44 -1.08 -12.35
N ALA A 39 6.12 -2.24 -12.91
CA ALA A 39 5.14 -2.38 -13.97
C ALA A 39 3.72 -2.45 -13.41
N ILE A 40 2.79 -1.73 -14.03
CA ILE A 40 1.41 -1.61 -13.55
C ILE A 40 0.47 -2.14 -14.63
N VAL A 41 -0.10 -3.32 -14.37
CA VAL A 41 -0.91 -4.08 -15.32
C VAL A 41 -2.39 -4.08 -14.86
N PRO A 42 -3.33 -3.62 -15.70
CA PRO A 42 -4.75 -3.69 -15.37
C PRO A 42 -5.29 -5.11 -15.57
N VAL A 43 -6.17 -5.56 -14.68
CA VAL A 43 -6.93 -6.82 -14.87
C VAL A 43 -7.98 -6.68 -15.98
N SER A 44 -8.56 -5.49 -16.16
CA SER A 44 -9.55 -5.19 -17.20
C SER A 44 -9.46 -3.75 -17.69
N GLU A 45 -10.05 -3.45 -18.84
CA GLU A 45 -10.10 -2.08 -19.43
C GLU A 45 -10.88 -1.08 -18.57
N GLU A 46 -11.69 -1.57 -17.63
CA GLU A 46 -12.48 -0.73 -16.73
C GLU A 46 -11.67 -0.16 -15.58
N VAL A 47 -10.49 -0.73 -15.32
CA VAL A 47 -9.56 -0.24 -14.31
C VAL A 47 -9.07 1.14 -14.75
N PRO A 48 -9.24 2.20 -13.92
CA PRO A 48 -8.82 3.56 -14.28
C PRO A 48 -7.30 3.71 -14.12
N LEU A 49 -6.53 2.98 -14.94
CA LEU A 49 -5.09 2.79 -14.79
C LEU A 49 -4.31 4.10 -14.84
N THR A 50 -4.61 4.99 -15.81
CA THR A 50 -3.99 6.31 -15.90
C THR A 50 -4.16 7.08 -14.59
N ALA A 51 -5.38 7.13 -14.06
CA ALA A 51 -5.67 7.85 -12.83
C ALA A 51 -4.97 7.21 -11.61
N PHE A 52 -4.99 5.88 -11.51
CA PHE A 52 -4.25 5.13 -10.49
C PHE A 52 -2.75 5.44 -10.52
N THR A 53 -2.12 5.40 -11.70
CA THR A 53 -0.67 5.67 -11.82
C THR A 53 -0.33 7.12 -11.47
N TYR A 54 -1.22 8.09 -11.73
CA TYR A 54 -1.02 9.47 -11.27
C TYR A 54 -1.11 9.63 -9.75
N GLU A 55 -2.07 8.99 -9.09
CA GLU A 55 -2.19 9.02 -7.62
C GLU A 55 -0.98 8.38 -6.93
N LEU A 56 -0.50 7.25 -7.48
CA LEU A 56 0.70 6.58 -6.99
C LEU A 56 1.95 7.42 -7.25
N TYR A 57 2.09 7.96 -8.46
CA TYR A 57 3.17 8.88 -8.82
C TYR A 57 3.22 10.09 -7.89
N HIS A 58 2.09 10.73 -7.63
CA HIS A 58 1.99 11.87 -6.71
C HIS A 58 2.50 11.52 -5.32
N SER A 59 2.11 10.36 -4.79
CA SER A 59 2.57 9.87 -3.49
C SER A 59 4.07 9.52 -3.47
N LEU A 60 4.61 8.94 -4.55
CA LEU A 60 6.03 8.60 -4.66
C LEU A 60 6.93 9.84 -4.78
N CYS A 61 6.47 10.90 -5.45
CA CYS A 61 7.19 12.17 -5.54
C CYS A 61 7.45 12.82 -4.17
N ALA A 62 6.64 12.55 -3.14
CA ALA A 62 6.91 13.00 -1.78
C ALA A 62 8.04 12.23 -1.09
N ILE A 63 8.41 11.04 -1.59
CA ILE A 63 9.48 10.19 -1.03
C ILE A 63 10.81 10.43 -1.75
N GLY A 64 10.78 10.67 -3.06
CA GLY A 64 11.97 10.97 -3.85
C GLY A 64 11.69 11.09 -5.35
N PRO A 65 12.75 11.24 -6.17
CA PRO A 65 12.63 11.33 -7.62
C PRO A 65 11.90 10.12 -8.19
N CYS A 66 10.77 10.38 -8.86
CA CYS A 66 9.91 9.35 -9.44
C CYS A 66 9.68 9.67 -10.92
N LEU A 67 9.65 8.63 -11.74
CA LEU A 67 9.28 8.72 -13.15
C LEU A 67 7.99 7.94 -13.42
N ARG A 68 7.17 8.41 -14.36
CA ARG A 68 6.01 7.68 -14.87
C ARG A 68 6.08 7.62 -16.39
N LEU A 69 6.19 6.42 -16.94
CA LEU A 69 6.27 6.17 -18.38
C LEU A 69 5.02 5.44 -18.90
N THR A 70 4.59 5.85 -20.08
CA THR A 70 3.56 5.19 -20.88
C THR A 70 4.11 4.91 -22.28
N SER A 71 3.46 4.01 -23.02
CA SER A 71 3.78 3.76 -24.43
C SER A 71 3.79 5.04 -25.27
N GLU A 72 2.82 5.93 -25.03
CA GLU A 72 2.71 7.24 -25.69
C GLU A 72 3.89 8.16 -25.37
N VAL A 73 4.26 8.28 -24.09
CA VAL A 73 5.40 9.12 -23.66
C VAL A 73 6.70 8.64 -24.30
N VAL A 74 6.94 7.32 -24.30
CA VAL A 74 8.16 6.75 -24.86
C VAL A 74 8.23 6.97 -26.38
N ARG A 75 7.13 6.74 -27.11
CA ARG A 75 7.07 7.00 -28.55
C ARG A 75 7.26 8.47 -28.89
N LYS A 76 6.67 9.37 -28.09
CA LYS A 76 6.83 10.82 -28.27
C LYS A 76 8.27 11.28 -28.05
N THR A 77 8.99 10.69 -27.10
CA THR A 77 10.35 11.07 -26.74
C THR A 77 11.40 10.47 -27.69
N LEU A 78 11.25 9.21 -28.08
CA LEU A 78 12.28 8.46 -28.81
C LEU A 78 11.95 8.21 -30.29
N GLY A 79 10.70 8.42 -30.71
CA GLY A 79 10.21 8.19 -32.05
C GLY A 79 9.16 7.07 -32.13
N ALA A 80 8.29 7.13 -33.15
CA ALA A 80 7.16 6.21 -33.28
C ALA A 80 7.58 4.73 -33.42
N SER A 81 8.73 4.44 -34.04
CA SER A 81 9.27 3.09 -34.29
C SER A 81 10.14 2.54 -33.15
N ILE A 82 10.26 3.25 -32.02
CA ILE A 82 11.15 2.83 -30.91
C ILE A 82 10.85 1.44 -30.33
N MET A 83 9.61 0.97 -30.47
CA MET A 83 9.16 -0.33 -29.97
C MET A 83 9.46 -1.49 -30.95
N GLU A 84 10.03 -1.21 -32.13
CA GLU A 84 10.40 -2.22 -33.12
C GLU A 84 11.74 -2.88 -32.75
N PRO A 85 11.93 -4.18 -33.08
CA PRO A 85 13.14 -4.94 -32.72
C PRO A 85 14.49 -4.26 -33.05
N PRO A 86 14.66 -3.58 -34.21
CA PRO A 86 15.93 -2.91 -34.53
C PRO A 86 16.33 -1.82 -33.53
N ASN A 87 15.38 -1.23 -32.81
CA ASN A 87 15.59 -0.13 -31.87
C ASN A 87 15.75 -0.59 -30.41
N GLU A 88 15.75 -1.91 -30.15
CA GLU A 88 15.73 -2.48 -28.80
C GLU A 88 16.91 -2.02 -27.93
N TYR A 89 18.11 -1.94 -28.50
CA TYR A 89 19.30 -1.46 -27.79
C TYR A 89 19.14 0.00 -27.34
N ARG A 90 18.67 0.87 -28.23
CA ARG A 90 18.45 2.29 -27.95
C ARG A 90 17.39 2.49 -26.87
N LEU A 91 16.28 1.77 -26.94
CA LEU A 91 15.24 1.80 -25.91
C LEU A 91 15.78 1.31 -24.56
N THR A 92 16.52 0.21 -24.55
CA THR A 92 17.11 -0.36 -23.33
C THR A 92 18.07 0.62 -22.66
N SER A 93 18.99 1.20 -23.43
CA SER A 93 19.96 2.17 -22.93
C SER A 93 19.27 3.41 -22.35
N TRP A 94 18.25 3.93 -23.03
CA TRP A 94 17.50 5.08 -22.53
C TRP A 94 16.71 4.76 -21.24
N LEU A 95 16.04 3.60 -21.17
CA LEU A 95 15.34 3.19 -19.96
C LEU A 95 16.31 3.00 -18.78
N ALA A 96 17.46 2.39 -19.00
CA ALA A 96 18.49 2.25 -17.96
C ALA A 96 18.98 3.62 -17.44
N GLN A 97 19.14 4.61 -18.32
CA GLN A 97 19.46 5.98 -17.91
C GLN A 97 18.34 6.60 -17.06
N GLN A 98 17.08 6.36 -17.41
CA GLN A 98 15.95 6.85 -16.61
C GLN A 98 15.90 6.19 -15.24
N GLU A 99 16.17 4.89 -15.17
CA GLU A 99 16.22 4.12 -13.92
C GLU A 99 17.35 4.58 -12.99
N ASP A 100 18.50 4.98 -13.54
CA ASP A 100 19.62 5.54 -12.75
C ASP A 100 19.28 6.92 -12.16
N GLN A 101 18.50 7.72 -12.89
CA GLN A 101 18.14 9.09 -12.48
C GLN A 101 17.00 9.15 -11.46
N HIS A 102 16.20 8.09 -11.34
CA HIS A 102 15.00 8.08 -10.50
C HIS A 102 15.08 6.98 -9.46
N ARG A 103 14.66 7.30 -8.24
CA ARG A 103 14.59 6.30 -7.17
C ARG A 103 13.63 5.17 -7.53
N ILE A 104 12.56 5.50 -8.24
CA ILE A 104 11.55 4.55 -8.69
C ILE A 104 10.93 5.00 -10.02
N SER A 105 10.76 4.05 -10.93
CA SER A 105 10.16 4.24 -12.25
C SER A 105 8.87 3.43 -12.36
N LEU A 106 7.76 4.10 -12.63
CA LEU A 106 6.47 3.50 -12.87
C LEU A 106 6.24 3.27 -14.37
N TYR A 107 6.07 2.02 -14.76
CA TYR A 107 5.73 1.63 -16.12
C TYR A 107 4.24 1.32 -16.22
N GLN A 108 3.47 2.28 -16.73
CA GLN A 108 2.05 2.07 -17.01
C GLN A 108 1.92 1.21 -18.27
N CYS A 109 1.44 -0.02 -18.11
CA CYS A 109 1.19 -0.93 -19.23
C CYS A 109 -0.03 -0.50 -20.04
N ASP A 110 -0.08 -0.93 -21.30
CA ASP A 110 -1.28 -0.79 -22.12
C ASP A 110 -2.33 -1.82 -21.67
N SER A 111 -3.61 -1.58 -22.00
CA SER A 111 -4.69 -2.54 -21.70
C SER A 111 -4.52 -3.88 -22.41
N THR A 112 -3.78 -3.89 -23.53
CA THR A 112 -3.42 -5.08 -24.29
C THR A 112 -1.96 -5.47 -24.06
N TYR A 113 -1.62 -6.72 -24.40
CA TYR A 113 -0.24 -7.22 -24.33
C TYR A 113 0.59 -6.70 -25.53
N SER A 114 0.82 -5.39 -25.55
CA SER A 114 1.61 -4.70 -26.58
C SER A 114 3.13 -4.94 -26.40
N ALA A 115 3.93 -4.54 -27.37
CA ALA A 115 5.40 -4.53 -27.25
C ALA A 115 5.88 -3.70 -26.04
N TRP A 116 5.18 -2.61 -25.71
CA TRP A 116 5.46 -1.82 -24.51
C TRP A 116 5.12 -2.60 -23.24
N THR A 117 3.93 -3.21 -23.15
CA THR A 117 3.53 -4.01 -22.00
C THR A 117 4.47 -5.19 -21.77
N GLN A 118 4.86 -5.90 -22.84
CA GLN A 118 5.85 -6.98 -22.78
C GLN A 118 7.20 -6.47 -22.25
N ARG A 119 7.63 -5.28 -22.69
CA ARG A 119 8.85 -4.64 -22.21
C ARG A 119 8.77 -4.31 -20.71
N CYS A 120 7.68 -3.68 -20.27
CA CYS A 120 7.44 -3.33 -18.87
C CYS A 120 7.55 -4.57 -17.97
N VAL A 121 6.86 -5.64 -18.35
CA VAL A 121 6.79 -6.89 -17.58
C VAL A 121 8.15 -7.59 -17.46
N ARG A 122 8.99 -7.52 -18.50
CA ARG A 122 10.32 -8.12 -18.49
C ARG A 122 11.36 -7.31 -17.70
N GLN A 123 11.21 -5.99 -17.68
CA GLN A 123 12.18 -5.08 -17.08
C GLN A 123 11.89 -4.77 -15.61
N ALA A 124 10.62 -4.87 -15.21
CA ALA A 124 10.22 -4.57 -13.84
C ALA A 124 10.76 -5.58 -12.83
N ASP A 125 11.16 -5.07 -11.67
CA ASP A 125 11.44 -5.87 -10.48
C ASP A 125 10.16 -6.24 -9.70
N CYS A 126 9.11 -5.43 -9.84
CA CYS A 126 7.78 -5.66 -9.29
C CYS A 126 6.67 -5.40 -10.31
N ILE A 127 5.67 -6.29 -10.34
CA ILE A 127 4.47 -6.13 -11.16
C ILE A 127 3.26 -5.96 -10.26
N LEU A 128 2.62 -4.80 -10.36
CA LEU A 128 1.32 -4.54 -9.74
C LEU A 128 0.20 -4.98 -10.67
N ILE A 129 -0.58 -5.95 -10.23
CA ILE A 129 -1.81 -6.39 -10.89
C ILE A 129 -2.97 -5.60 -10.30
N VAL A 130 -3.56 -4.68 -11.06
CA VAL A 130 -4.56 -3.75 -10.56
C VAL A 130 -5.97 -4.18 -10.95
N GLY A 131 -6.80 -4.48 -9.96
CA GLY A 131 -8.19 -4.91 -10.12
C GLY A 131 -9.19 -4.00 -9.39
N LEU A 132 -10.45 -4.06 -9.81
CA LEU A 132 -11.55 -3.39 -9.11
C LEU A 132 -12.09 -4.33 -8.03
N GLY A 133 -11.87 -3.97 -6.76
CA GLY A 133 -12.25 -4.82 -5.62
C GLY A 133 -13.76 -4.92 -5.38
N ASP A 134 -14.55 -4.02 -5.97
CA ASP A 134 -16.01 -4.03 -5.97
C ASP A 134 -16.61 -4.92 -7.08
N LYS A 135 -15.77 -5.50 -7.93
CA LYS A 135 -16.18 -6.38 -9.03
C LYS A 135 -15.80 -7.84 -8.77
N PRO A 136 -16.53 -8.80 -9.37
CA PRO A 136 -16.15 -10.21 -9.29
C PRO A 136 -14.73 -10.41 -9.85
N PRO A 137 -13.95 -11.32 -9.25
CA PRO A 137 -12.60 -11.61 -9.72
C PRO A 137 -12.67 -12.19 -11.14
N THR A 138 -11.83 -11.65 -12.01
CA THR A 138 -11.70 -12.08 -13.40
C THR A 138 -10.22 -12.22 -13.73
N LEU A 139 -9.87 -13.12 -14.65
CA LEU A 139 -8.49 -13.24 -15.16
C LEU A 139 -8.37 -12.44 -16.46
N GLY A 140 -7.58 -11.37 -16.41
CA GLY A 140 -7.34 -10.52 -17.57
C GLY A 140 -6.54 -11.22 -18.68
N ARG A 141 -6.69 -10.78 -19.94
CA ARG A 141 -5.89 -11.32 -21.06
C ARG A 141 -4.39 -11.06 -20.86
N THR A 142 -4.05 -9.81 -20.54
CA THR A 142 -2.68 -9.34 -20.28
C THR A 142 -2.10 -10.04 -19.05
N GLU A 143 -2.91 -10.27 -18.03
CA GLU A 143 -2.52 -10.97 -16.81
C GLU A 143 -2.11 -12.43 -17.06
N ARG A 144 -2.81 -13.17 -17.93
CA ARG A 144 -2.41 -14.54 -18.29
C ARG A 144 -1.02 -14.61 -18.92
N GLU A 145 -0.66 -13.59 -19.71
CA GLU A 145 0.67 -13.51 -20.31
C GLU A 145 1.74 -13.16 -19.26
N VAL A 146 1.40 -12.33 -18.26
CA VAL A 146 2.29 -12.06 -17.11
C VAL A 146 2.56 -13.32 -16.30
N GLU A 147 1.51 -14.10 -16.01
CA GLU A 147 1.63 -15.38 -15.29
C GLU A 147 2.58 -16.35 -16.02
N ARG A 148 2.45 -16.43 -17.35
CA ARG A 148 3.29 -17.30 -18.19
C ARG A 148 4.74 -16.84 -18.30
N LEU A 149 4.96 -15.54 -18.51
CA LEU A 149 6.26 -15.02 -18.98
C LEU A 149 7.14 -14.44 -17.88
N ALA A 150 6.56 -14.00 -16.77
CA ALA A 150 7.27 -13.28 -15.71
C ALA A 150 7.46 -14.12 -14.44
N MET A 151 7.69 -15.44 -14.55
CA MET A 151 7.66 -16.36 -13.40
C MET A 151 8.52 -15.92 -12.21
N ARG A 152 9.68 -15.29 -12.44
CA ARG A 152 10.62 -14.89 -11.39
C ARG A 152 10.36 -13.50 -10.78
N THR A 153 9.59 -12.64 -11.45
CA THR A 153 9.33 -11.27 -10.99
C THR A 153 8.34 -11.27 -9.83
N GLN A 154 8.54 -10.42 -8.83
CA GLN A 154 7.58 -10.28 -7.73
C GLN A 154 6.26 -9.70 -8.26
N LYS A 155 5.15 -10.25 -7.79
CA LYS A 155 3.82 -9.84 -8.26
C LYS A 155 2.95 -9.51 -7.05
N GLU A 156 2.36 -8.32 -7.07
CA GLU A 156 1.48 -7.86 -6.00
C GLU A 156 0.11 -7.50 -6.57
N LEU A 157 -0.95 -7.94 -5.89
CA LEU A 157 -2.33 -7.63 -6.28
C LEU A 157 -2.77 -6.33 -5.62
N VAL A 158 -3.32 -5.40 -6.39
CA VAL A 158 -3.87 -4.14 -5.89
C VAL A 158 -5.37 -4.10 -6.20
N LEU A 159 -6.20 -4.10 -5.16
CA LEU A 159 -7.65 -4.03 -5.25
C LEU A 159 -8.13 -2.61 -4.92
N LEU A 160 -8.75 -1.96 -5.91
CA LEU A 160 -9.23 -0.59 -5.81
C LEU A 160 -10.65 -0.56 -5.24
N HIS A 161 -10.87 0.28 -4.23
CA HIS A 161 -12.16 0.49 -3.55
C HIS A 161 -12.56 1.95 -3.63
N LYS A 162 -13.81 2.25 -4.00
CA LYS A 162 -14.32 3.64 -4.03
C LYS A 162 -14.50 4.15 -2.60
N GLU A 163 -13.99 5.36 -2.32
CA GLU A 163 -14.02 6.02 -1.01
C GLU A 163 -15.40 6.01 -0.31
N GLN A 164 -16.49 6.11 -1.07
CA GLN A 164 -17.85 6.26 -0.52
C GLN A 164 -18.58 4.95 -0.23
N SER A 165 -17.99 3.78 -0.51
CA SER A 165 -18.79 2.56 -0.44
C SER A 165 -19.28 2.27 0.98
N GLY A 166 -18.54 2.67 2.03
CA GLY A 166 -18.82 2.24 3.42
C GLY A 166 -18.72 0.72 3.64
N GLN A 167 -18.70 -0.03 2.55
CA GLN A 167 -18.48 -1.46 2.47
C GLN A 167 -17.01 -1.72 2.78
N ARG A 168 -16.81 -2.62 3.72
CA ARG A 168 -15.51 -3.25 3.93
C ARG A 168 -15.16 -4.06 2.68
N PRO A 169 -13.87 -4.22 2.36
CA PRO A 169 -13.46 -5.13 1.30
C PRO A 169 -14.07 -6.52 1.51
N GLN A 170 -14.56 -7.11 0.42
CA GLN A 170 -15.16 -8.44 0.39
C GLN A 170 -14.52 -9.24 -0.75
N ASN A 171 -14.72 -10.55 -0.72
CA ASN A 171 -14.28 -11.48 -1.75
C ASN A 171 -12.76 -11.52 -2.03
N THR A 172 -11.93 -11.08 -1.07
CA THR A 172 -10.47 -11.12 -1.21
C THR A 172 -9.96 -12.54 -1.46
N VAL A 173 -10.57 -13.53 -0.81
CA VAL A 173 -10.17 -14.94 -0.95
C VAL A 173 -10.35 -15.43 -2.38
N GLU A 174 -11.47 -15.12 -3.04
CA GLU A 174 -11.70 -15.50 -4.43
C GLU A 174 -10.71 -14.81 -5.38
N TRP A 175 -10.36 -13.55 -5.12
CA TRP A 175 -9.31 -12.84 -5.84
C TRP A 175 -7.93 -13.52 -5.73
N LEU A 176 -7.57 -13.97 -4.53
CA LEU A 176 -6.30 -14.65 -4.23
C LEU A 176 -6.25 -16.08 -4.75
N ASN A 177 -7.35 -16.84 -4.64
CA ASN A 177 -7.43 -18.22 -5.12
C ASN A 177 -7.19 -18.32 -6.65
N MET A 178 -7.61 -17.31 -7.42
CA MET A 178 -7.31 -17.23 -8.86
C MET A 178 -5.85 -16.86 -9.17
N ARG A 179 -5.08 -16.44 -8.16
CA ARG A 179 -3.75 -15.82 -8.29
C ARG A 179 -2.80 -16.35 -7.23
N SER A 180 -2.68 -17.66 -7.12
CA SER A 180 -1.77 -18.33 -6.17
C SER A 180 -0.30 -17.94 -6.36
N TRP A 181 0.05 -17.33 -7.50
CA TRP A 181 1.37 -16.81 -7.83
C TRP A 181 1.66 -15.38 -7.35
N VAL A 182 0.67 -14.69 -6.77
CA VAL A 182 0.86 -13.35 -6.19
C VAL A 182 1.49 -13.49 -4.81
N SER A 183 2.49 -12.66 -4.52
CA SER A 183 3.25 -12.70 -3.27
C SER A 183 2.61 -11.89 -2.13
N SER A 184 1.85 -10.85 -2.47
CA SER A 184 1.20 -9.96 -1.51
C SER A 184 0.01 -9.25 -2.15
N HIS A 185 -0.91 -8.73 -1.34
CA HIS A 185 -2.05 -7.98 -1.84
C HIS A 185 -2.31 -6.70 -1.02
N HIS A 186 -2.86 -5.69 -1.70
CA HIS A 186 -3.12 -4.37 -1.16
C HIS A 186 -4.54 -3.93 -1.48
N HIS A 187 -5.27 -3.49 -0.48
CA HIS A 187 -6.55 -2.81 -0.64
C HIS A 187 -6.32 -1.30 -0.61
N ILE A 188 -6.75 -0.60 -1.65
CA ILE A 188 -6.57 0.85 -1.79
C ILE A 188 -7.93 1.54 -1.83
N GLN A 189 -8.22 2.33 -0.80
CA GLN A 189 -9.32 3.27 -0.82
C GLN A 189 -8.95 4.46 -1.72
N CYS A 190 -9.72 4.63 -2.78
CA CYS A 190 -9.40 5.52 -3.88
C CYS A 190 -10.30 6.76 -3.88
N PRO A 191 -9.74 7.96 -4.14
CA PRO A 191 -10.51 9.19 -4.18
C PRO A 191 -11.52 9.17 -5.34
N LYS A 192 -12.69 9.78 -5.16
CA LYS A 192 -13.79 9.76 -6.15
C LYS A 192 -13.36 10.20 -7.55
N ARG A 193 -12.43 11.15 -7.62
CA ARG A 193 -11.91 11.72 -8.88
C ARG A 193 -11.32 10.65 -9.81
N MET A 194 -10.78 9.56 -9.27
CA MET A 194 -10.17 8.48 -10.06
C MET A 194 -11.19 7.73 -10.93
N PHE A 195 -12.46 7.68 -10.52
CA PHE A 195 -13.52 6.94 -11.22
C PHE A 195 -14.40 7.81 -12.11
N THR A 196 -14.06 9.09 -12.27
CA THR A 196 -14.84 9.97 -13.15
C THR A 196 -14.52 9.66 -14.60
N ARG A 197 -15.52 9.22 -15.38
CA ARG A 197 -15.35 8.99 -16.83
C ARG A 197 -14.99 10.30 -17.53
N ARG A 198 -13.77 10.37 -18.06
CA ARG A 198 -13.21 11.55 -18.75
C ARG A 198 -12.33 11.09 -19.91
N SER A 199 -12.13 11.95 -20.90
CA SER A 199 -11.10 11.72 -21.92
C SER A 199 -9.70 11.78 -21.29
N GLN A 200 -8.72 11.12 -21.93
CA GLN A 200 -7.33 11.10 -21.46
C GLN A 200 -6.76 12.51 -21.26
N TYR A 201 -7.06 13.45 -22.18
CA TYR A 201 -6.69 14.86 -22.06
C TYR A 201 -7.22 15.50 -20.76
N ARG A 202 -8.50 15.32 -20.44
CA ARG A 202 -9.13 15.86 -19.22
C ARG A 202 -8.62 15.20 -17.94
N ILE A 203 -8.18 13.93 -18.01
CA ILE A 203 -7.52 13.25 -16.90
C ILE A 203 -6.14 13.91 -16.67
N ASN A 204 -5.35 14.10 -17.72
CA ASN A 204 -4.04 14.76 -17.63
C ASN A 204 -4.16 16.19 -17.07
N GLU A 205 -5.15 16.97 -17.52
CA GLU A 205 -5.40 18.33 -17.03
C GLU A 205 -5.87 18.36 -15.56
N LEU A 206 -6.65 17.37 -15.13
CA LEU A 206 -7.02 17.23 -13.72
C LEU A 206 -5.78 16.95 -12.87
N TYR A 207 -4.99 15.97 -13.26
CA TYR A 207 -3.84 15.54 -12.46
C TYR A 207 -2.68 16.53 -12.48
N SER A 208 -2.52 17.32 -13.54
CA SER A 208 -1.55 18.43 -13.51
C SER A 208 -1.84 19.43 -12.38
N LYS A 209 -3.12 19.63 -12.03
CA LYS A 209 -3.54 20.47 -10.90
C LYS A 209 -3.37 19.75 -9.56
N VAL A 210 -3.70 18.45 -9.49
CA VAL A 210 -3.53 17.63 -8.27
C VAL A 210 -2.08 17.56 -7.83
N LEU A 211 -1.15 17.38 -8.79
CA LEU A 211 0.29 17.28 -8.54
C LEU A 211 0.90 18.57 -7.95
N MET A 212 0.20 19.71 -7.98
CA MET A 212 0.65 20.96 -7.37
C MET A 212 0.39 21.01 -5.86
N SER A 213 -0.49 20.15 -5.34
CA SER A 213 -0.78 20.03 -3.90
C SER A 213 0.13 19.00 -3.23
N GLU A 214 0.29 19.10 -1.90
CA GLU A 214 0.99 18.07 -1.14
C GLU A 214 0.18 16.76 -1.09
N PRO A 215 0.82 15.59 -1.29
CA PRO A 215 0.16 14.30 -1.07
C PRO A 215 -0.29 14.12 0.38
N ASN A 216 -1.46 13.53 0.58
CA ASN A 216 -1.90 13.14 1.91
C ASN A 216 -1.09 11.93 2.40
N VAL A 217 -0.20 12.16 3.38
CA VAL A 217 0.69 11.15 3.98
C VAL A 217 -0.06 9.93 4.54
N HIS A 218 -1.30 10.09 4.96
CA HIS A 218 -2.16 9.03 5.52
C HIS A 218 -3.03 8.32 4.48
N SER A 219 -2.92 8.68 3.19
CA SER A 219 -3.66 8.00 2.13
C SER A 219 -3.16 6.57 1.88
N ASP A 220 -4.05 5.70 1.38
CA ASP A 220 -3.68 4.34 1.00
C ASP A 220 -2.64 4.32 -0.15
N PHE A 221 -2.66 5.32 -1.04
CA PHE A 221 -1.63 5.50 -2.06
C PHE A 221 -0.26 5.85 -1.46
N SER A 222 -0.22 6.71 -0.43
CA SER A 222 1.01 7.01 0.28
C SER A 222 1.53 5.81 1.08
N ARG A 223 0.64 4.97 1.63
CA ARG A 223 1.02 3.67 2.21
C ARG A 223 1.65 2.75 1.16
N LEU A 224 1.02 2.60 -0.01
CA LEU A 224 1.56 1.79 -1.11
C LEU A 224 2.90 2.34 -1.61
N ALA A 225 3.04 3.66 -1.77
CA ALA A 225 4.29 4.30 -2.15
C ALA A 225 5.42 3.99 -1.16
N ARG A 226 5.14 4.05 0.15
CA ARG A 226 6.11 3.67 1.20
C ARG A 226 6.43 2.19 1.18
N TRP A 227 5.45 1.33 0.91
CA TRP A 227 5.66 -0.11 0.74
C TRP A 227 6.64 -0.39 -0.40
N LEU A 228 6.39 0.18 -1.58
CA LEU A 228 7.22 -0.04 -2.76
C LEU A 228 8.66 0.46 -2.61
N THR A 229 8.86 1.50 -1.81
CA THR A 229 10.18 2.14 -1.59
C THR A 229 10.89 1.65 -0.32
N GLY A 230 10.34 0.65 0.37
CA GLY A 230 10.91 0.12 1.62
C GLY A 230 10.90 1.11 2.80
N THR A 231 10.01 2.11 2.78
CA THR A 231 9.90 3.18 3.79
C THR A 231 8.63 3.09 4.65
N SER A 232 7.94 1.95 4.64
CA SER A 232 6.75 1.73 5.47
C SER A 232 7.03 1.84 6.97
N VAL A 233 6.09 2.42 7.70
CA VAL A 233 6.17 2.61 9.15
C VAL A 233 5.23 1.64 9.88
N GLY A 234 5.80 0.77 10.71
CA GLY A 234 5.05 -0.13 11.58
C GLY A 234 4.92 0.41 13.00
N LEU A 235 3.71 0.38 13.56
CA LEU A 235 3.43 0.70 14.95
C LEU A 235 3.26 -0.58 15.78
N VAL A 236 4.08 -0.75 16.83
CA VAL A 236 3.99 -1.91 17.73
C VAL A 236 3.49 -1.47 19.11
N LEU A 237 2.36 -2.02 19.55
CA LEU A 237 1.68 -1.66 20.79
C LEU A 237 1.91 -2.69 21.90
N GLY A 238 2.45 -2.23 23.02
CA GLY A 238 2.74 -3.08 24.19
C GLY A 238 1.51 -3.51 24.98
N GLY A 239 1.70 -4.47 25.87
CA GLY A 239 0.72 -4.85 26.89
C GLY A 239 0.73 -3.86 28.06
N GLY A 240 -0.34 -3.86 28.88
CA GLY A 240 -0.40 -2.96 30.04
C GLY A 240 -1.70 -2.96 30.84
N GLY A 241 -2.58 -3.94 30.62
CA GLY A 241 -3.87 -4.05 31.30
C GLY A 241 -4.71 -2.76 31.19
N ALA A 242 -5.21 -2.27 32.32
CA ALA A 242 -6.07 -1.09 32.37
C ALA A 242 -5.42 0.21 31.87
N ARG A 243 -4.09 0.30 31.86
CA ARG A 243 -3.35 1.46 31.33
C ARG A 243 -3.32 1.50 29.81
N GLY A 244 -3.79 0.46 29.12
CA GLY A 244 -3.78 0.37 27.66
C GLY A 244 -4.63 1.43 26.95
N ALA A 245 -5.53 2.13 27.65
CA ALA A 245 -6.22 3.31 27.12
C ALA A 245 -5.26 4.44 26.69
N ALA A 246 -4.05 4.49 27.25
CA ALA A 246 -3.01 5.44 26.86
C ALA A 246 -2.60 5.32 25.38
N HIS A 247 -2.75 4.12 24.77
CA HIS A 247 -2.44 3.93 23.35
C HIS A 247 -3.29 4.83 22.44
N VAL A 248 -4.53 5.18 22.83
CA VAL A 248 -5.38 6.09 22.06
C VAL A 248 -4.79 7.50 22.04
N GLY A 249 -4.30 8.00 23.19
CA GLY A 249 -3.62 9.29 23.28
C GLY A 249 -2.31 9.32 22.48
N MET A 250 -1.57 8.21 22.50
CA MET A 250 -0.36 8.05 21.69
C MET A 250 -0.66 8.05 20.19
N LEU A 251 -1.67 7.29 19.73
CA LEU A 251 -2.11 7.28 18.34
C LEU A 251 -2.47 8.69 17.86
N LYS A 252 -3.20 9.45 18.69
CA LYS A 252 -3.53 10.85 18.40
C LYS A 252 -2.27 11.70 18.19
N ALA A 253 -1.29 11.59 19.10
CA ALA A 253 -0.05 12.34 19.00
C ALA A 253 0.79 11.96 17.76
N ILE A 254 0.81 10.68 17.37
CA ILE A 254 1.50 10.20 16.16
C ILE A 254 0.88 10.82 14.90
N ILE A 255 -0.46 10.84 14.83
CA ILE A 255 -1.21 11.43 13.69
C ILE A 255 -1.00 12.95 13.64
N GLU A 256 -1.07 13.64 14.79
CA GLU A 256 -0.82 15.09 14.88
C GLU A 256 0.61 15.47 14.49
N ALA A 257 1.57 14.56 14.70
CA ALA A 257 2.95 14.72 14.26
C ALA A 257 3.15 14.43 12.75
N GLY A 258 2.11 14.03 12.02
CA GLY A 258 2.19 13.67 10.60
C GLY A 258 2.93 12.36 10.33
N ILE A 259 3.10 11.50 11.34
CA ILE A 259 3.80 10.22 11.20
C ILE A 259 2.80 9.18 10.66
N PRO A 260 3.05 8.56 9.50
CA PRO A 260 2.16 7.53 8.98
C PRO A 260 2.22 6.25 9.82
N ILE A 261 1.10 5.52 9.84
CA ILE A 261 1.00 4.18 10.42
C ILE A 261 0.54 3.26 9.30
N ASP A 262 1.47 2.51 8.73
CA ASP A 262 1.23 1.63 7.58
C ASP A 262 0.92 0.19 8.01
N MET A 263 1.48 -0.22 9.14
CA MET A 263 1.28 -1.55 9.73
C MET A 263 1.09 -1.41 11.24
N VAL A 264 0.32 -2.32 11.83
CA VAL A 264 0.09 -2.33 13.28
C VAL A 264 0.27 -3.73 13.81
N GLY A 265 1.11 -3.86 14.85
CA GLY A 265 1.25 -5.04 15.67
C GLY A 265 0.97 -4.70 17.13
N GLY A 266 0.66 -5.70 17.93
CA GLY A 266 0.57 -5.49 19.37
C GLY A 266 0.32 -6.76 20.15
N VAL A 267 0.40 -6.65 21.47
CA VAL A 267 0.17 -7.77 22.41
C VAL A 267 -0.92 -7.43 23.42
N SER A 268 -1.82 -8.38 23.70
CA SER A 268 -2.92 -8.23 24.67
C SER A 268 -3.76 -6.97 24.39
N ILE A 269 -3.84 -6.02 25.33
CA ILE A 269 -4.55 -4.75 25.15
C ILE A 269 -4.00 -3.92 23.98
N GLY A 270 -2.71 -4.04 23.67
CA GLY A 270 -2.08 -3.43 22.50
C GLY A 270 -2.64 -3.99 21.19
N SER A 271 -2.80 -5.32 21.09
CA SER A 271 -3.43 -5.95 19.89
C SER A 271 -4.86 -5.45 19.70
N LEU A 272 -5.61 -5.32 20.80
CA LEU A 272 -6.98 -4.85 20.75
C LEU A 272 -7.07 -3.39 20.29
N MET A 273 -6.28 -2.48 20.89
CA MET A 273 -6.27 -1.07 20.50
C MET A 273 -5.78 -0.89 19.07
N GLY A 274 -4.81 -1.70 18.65
CA GLY A 274 -4.32 -1.72 17.27
C GLY A 274 -5.39 -2.17 16.28
N ALA A 275 -6.11 -3.25 16.59
CA ALA A 275 -7.23 -3.72 15.77
C ALA A 275 -8.34 -2.66 15.66
N LEU A 276 -8.67 -2.00 16.77
CA LEU A 276 -9.66 -0.93 16.78
C LEU A 276 -9.25 0.26 15.90
N TRP A 277 -7.97 0.65 15.94
CA TRP A 277 -7.44 1.67 15.04
C TRP A 277 -7.57 1.26 13.57
N CYS A 278 -7.16 0.03 13.22
CA CYS A 278 -7.25 -0.48 11.85
C CYS A 278 -8.68 -0.54 11.30
N MET A 279 -9.67 -0.81 12.15
CA MET A 279 -11.08 -0.90 11.75
C MET A 279 -11.71 0.46 11.48
N GLU A 280 -11.34 1.48 12.26
CA GLU A 280 -12.04 2.77 12.25
C GLU A 280 -11.31 3.84 11.43
N LYS A 281 -9.96 3.80 11.39
CA LYS A 281 -9.08 4.76 10.71
C LYS A 281 -9.30 6.24 11.07
N ASN A 282 -10.19 6.54 12.02
CA ASN A 282 -10.48 7.87 12.51
C ASN A 282 -10.29 7.90 14.02
N ILE A 283 -9.42 8.79 14.48
CA ILE A 283 -9.03 8.87 15.88
C ILE A 283 -10.22 9.19 16.79
N THR A 284 -11.22 9.94 16.33
CA THR A 284 -12.39 10.30 17.14
C THR A 284 -13.27 9.08 17.40
N THR A 285 -13.56 8.29 16.37
CA THR A 285 -14.36 7.06 16.48
C THR A 285 -13.59 5.97 17.21
N THR A 286 -12.28 5.83 16.96
CA THR A 286 -11.40 4.96 17.76
C THR A 286 -11.46 5.33 19.24
N THR A 287 -11.40 6.63 19.57
CA THR A 287 -11.47 7.11 20.96
C THR A 287 -12.81 6.79 21.59
N GLN A 288 -13.92 7.01 20.87
CA GLN A 288 -15.27 6.72 21.36
C GLN A 288 -15.43 5.22 21.65
N LYS A 289 -15.09 4.36 20.68
CA LYS A 289 -15.21 2.90 20.83
C LYS A 289 -14.28 2.35 21.91
N ALA A 290 -13.08 2.91 22.05
CA ALA A 290 -12.17 2.53 23.14
C ALA A 290 -12.76 2.88 24.52
N ARG A 291 -13.44 4.03 24.65
CA ARG A 291 -14.13 4.44 25.88
C ARG A 291 -15.31 3.53 26.20
N GLU A 292 -16.13 3.20 25.20
CA GLU A 292 -17.26 2.27 25.35
C GLU A 292 -16.77 0.90 25.81
N TRP A 293 -15.72 0.38 25.18
CA TRP A 293 -15.12 -0.90 25.56
C TRP A 293 -14.55 -0.88 26.98
N SER A 294 -13.86 0.20 27.36
CA SER A 294 -13.36 0.39 28.72
C SER A 294 -14.49 0.29 29.75
N LYS A 295 -15.66 0.87 29.49
CA LYS A 295 -16.81 0.77 30.40
C LYS A 295 -17.31 -0.67 30.56
N VAL A 296 -17.32 -1.46 29.49
CA VAL A 296 -17.77 -2.87 29.52
C VAL A 296 -16.80 -3.76 30.31
N VAL A 297 -15.49 -3.54 30.14
CA VAL A 297 -14.45 -4.37 30.77
C VAL A 297 -14.20 -4.02 32.23
N PHE A 298 -14.41 -2.77 32.64
CA PHE A 298 -14.26 -2.36 34.04
C PHE A 298 -15.54 -2.44 34.87
N ASN A 299 -16.67 -2.89 34.29
CA ASN A 299 -17.88 -3.13 35.06
C ASN A 299 -17.78 -4.45 35.86
N LEU A 300 -18.06 -4.39 37.17
CA LEU A 300 -17.75 -5.47 38.13
C LEU A 300 -18.55 -6.76 37.86
N GLU A 301 -19.77 -6.66 37.34
CA GLU A 301 -20.65 -7.81 37.03
C GLU A 301 -20.16 -8.65 35.82
N ASN A 302 -19.42 -8.04 34.89
CA ASN A 302 -18.87 -8.72 33.72
C ASN A 302 -17.55 -9.47 34.00
N LYS A 303 -16.92 -9.27 35.17
CA LYS A 303 -15.68 -9.97 35.54
C LYS A 303 -15.88 -11.48 35.66
N LEU A 304 -17.03 -11.94 36.17
CA LEU A 304 -17.35 -13.37 36.22
C LEU A 304 -17.61 -13.94 34.83
N MET A 305 -18.32 -13.22 33.96
CA MET A 305 -18.61 -13.68 32.60
C MET A 305 -17.36 -13.77 31.72
N ILE A 306 -16.40 -12.86 31.83
CA ILE A 306 -15.15 -12.93 31.05
C ILE A 306 -14.26 -14.10 31.52
N LEU A 307 -14.35 -14.51 32.79
CA LEU A 307 -13.67 -15.70 33.33
C LEU A 307 -14.39 -17.01 32.97
N LEU A 308 -15.71 -16.97 32.71
CA LEU A 308 -16.54 -18.15 32.41
C LEU A 308 -16.83 -18.35 30.91
N ILE A 309 -16.59 -17.34 30.06
CA ILE A 309 -16.63 -17.50 28.61
C ILE A 309 -15.37 -18.25 28.17
N ASN A 310 -15.57 -19.55 27.97
CA ASN A 310 -14.71 -20.53 27.31
C ASN A 310 -13.50 -19.92 26.55
N PRO A 311 -12.25 -20.27 26.92
CA PRO A 311 -11.04 -19.71 26.33
C PRO A 311 -10.84 -19.90 24.81
N PRO A 312 -11.54 -20.76 24.05
CA PRO A 312 -11.28 -20.84 22.61
C PRO A 312 -11.72 -19.56 21.89
N LEU A 313 -12.83 -18.89 22.21
CA LEU A 313 -13.39 -17.90 21.26
C LEU A 313 -12.70 -16.52 21.27
N VAL A 314 -12.15 -16.07 22.40
CA VAL A 314 -11.41 -14.80 22.49
C VAL A 314 -9.93 -15.01 22.15
N LEU A 315 -9.34 -16.13 22.59
CA LEU A 315 -7.97 -16.47 22.21
C LEU A 315 -7.87 -16.89 20.75
N ILE A 316 -8.86 -17.57 20.16
CA ILE A 316 -8.85 -17.92 18.73
C ILE A 316 -9.09 -16.69 17.87
N LYS A 317 -9.90 -15.68 18.27
CA LYS A 317 -10.00 -14.43 17.50
C LYS A 317 -8.78 -13.52 17.62
N VAL A 318 -8.10 -13.47 18.77
CA VAL A 318 -6.87 -12.67 18.94
C VAL A 318 -5.65 -13.38 18.35
N ARG A 319 -5.59 -14.72 18.41
CA ARG A 319 -4.55 -15.52 17.77
C ARG A 319 -4.79 -15.64 16.25
N LEU A 320 -6.04 -15.59 15.77
CA LEU A 320 -6.32 -15.38 14.34
C LEU A 320 -6.01 -13.94 13.91
N LEU A 321 -6.21 -12.89 14.70
CA LEU A 321 -5.82 -11.53 14.24
C LEU A 321 -4.31 -11.34 14.12
N CYS A 322 -3.50 -12.10 14.88
CA CYS A 322 -2.04 -12.12 14.71
C CYS A 322 -1.54 -13.09 13.62
N PHE A 323 -2.39 -13.98 13.10
CA PHE A 323 -2.03 -14.95 12.04
C PHE A 323 -2.87 -14.84 10.75
N MET A 324 -3.88 -13.97 10.69
CA MET A 324 -4.64 -13.63 9.49
C MET A 324 -3.99 -12.44 8.77
N PHE A 325 -2.72 -12.64 8.40
CA PHE A 325 -2.14 -12.08 7.20
C PHE A 325 -1.35 -13.21 6.53
N PRO A 326 -2.01 -14.07 5.74
CA PRO A 326 -1.49 -14.48 4.45
C PRO A 326 -1.86 -13.46 3.36
#